data_AF-A0A257M3D9-F1
#
_entry.id   AF-A0A257M3D9-F1
#
_cell.length_a   1.000
_cell.length_b   1.000
_cell.length_c   1.000
_cell.angle_alpha   90.00
_cell.angle_beta   90.00
_cell.angle_gamma   90.00
#
_symmetry.space_group_name_H-M   'P 1'
#
loop_
_entity.id
_entity.type
_entity.pdbx_description
1 polymer ?
#
loop_
_entity_poly.entity_id
_entity_poly.type
_entity_poly.pdbx_seq_one_letter_code
_entity_poly.pdbx_strand_id
1 'polypeptide(L)'
;MEVVKSISKMKALSIILVLCALTSQTLEAQSVKPLPKVLAKDVSIHPFTGNASDRKIDPKTKGVFDELRVTVTSTSQTRIRISGKMEKESGSLEGRPVLHLGKLALVPIAERSGSLIVGVSSVVDVTKYYVVFEVEDQKLSAKTITLDKDVNYTWAIVKKDGKFEFKIFLGDKVKETISAPENQVKSFGVAAVCRWAGNQADINLKID
;
A
#
# COMPACT_ATOMS: atom_id res chain seq x y z
N MET A 1 35.31 80.32 16.08
CA MET A 1 35.04 79.27 17.08
C MET A 1 35.02 77.94 16.34
N GLU A 2 36.04 77.16 16.65
CA GLU A 2 36.37 75.74 16.38
C GLU A 2 35.73 74.93 15.25
N VAL A 3 36.65 74.41 14.44
CA VAL A 3 36.64 73.21 13.60
C VAL A 3 36.43 71.95 14.44
N VAL A 4 35.58 70.99 14.02
CA VAL A 4 35.85 69.54 14.22
C VAL A 4 35.28 68.70 13.05
N LYS A 5 36.18 67.90 12.44
CA LYS A 5 35.95 66.81 11.48
C LYS A 5 35.49 65.52 12.18
N SER A 6 34.71 64.67 11.51
CA SER A 6 34.73 63.19 11.71
C SER A 6 34.03 62.52 10.50
N ILE A 7 34.75 62.03 9.48
CA ILE A 7 35.41 60.71 9.31
C ILE A 7 34.43 59.51 9.32
N SER A 8 34.16 59.03 8.09
CA SER A 8 34.21 57.63 7.60
C SER A 8 33.68 56.49 8.48
N LYS A 9 32.79 55.67 7.89
CA LYS A 9 32.92 54.20 7.88
C LYS A 9 32.17 53.59 6.69
N MET A 10 32.92 53.35 5.60
CA MET A 10 32.56 52.42 4.54
C MET A 10 32.43 51.01 5.13
N LYS A 11 31.27 50.37 4.96
CA LYS A 11 31.14 48.92 5.16
C LYS A 11 31.49 48.23 3.85
N ALA A 12 32.65 47.59 3.81
CA ALA A 12 33.05 46.71 2.72
C ALA A 12 32.13 45.48 2.71
N LEU A 13 31.45 45.25 1.59
CA LEU A 13 30.72 44.02 1.31
C LEU A 13 31.76 43.00 0.82
N SER A 14 32.12 42.03 1.67
CA SER A 14 32.92 40.88 1.26
C SER A 14 32.01 39.86 0.56
N ILE A 15 32.10 39.79 -0.76
CA ILE A 15 31.55 38.69 -1.56
C ILE A 15 32.51 37.51 -1.43
N ILE A 16 32.11 36.50 -0.65
CA ILE A 16 32.80 35.20 -0.63
C ILE A 16 32.23 34.37 -1.77
N LEU A 17 33.01 34.20 -2.84
CA LEU A 17 32.72 33.28 -3.93
C LEU A 17 33.18 31.87 -3.47
N VAL A 18 32.24 31.03 -3.03
CA VAL A 18 32.52 29.60 -2.79
C VAL A 18 32.48 28.88 -4.12
N LEU A 19 33.65 28.64 -4.70
CA LEU A 19 33.83 27.81 -5.88
C LEU A 19 33.74 26.33 -5.45
N CYS A 20 32.52 25.79 -5.44
CA CYS A 20 32.33 24.34 -5.29
C CYS A 20 32.83 23.65 -6.56
N ALA A 21 34.03 23.07 -6.50
CA ALA A 21 34.49 22.09 -7.45
C ALA A 21 33.59 20.86 -7.35
N LEU A 22 32.59 20.78 -8.23
CA LEU A 22 31.78 19.59 -8.45
C LEU A 22 32.69 18.55 -9.11
N THR A 23 33.25 17.66 -8.31
CA THR A 23 33.78 16.39 -8.80
C THR A 23 32.58 15.57 -9.29
N SER A 24 32.38 15.57 -10.61
CA SER A 24 31.45 14.70 -11.30
C SER A 24 31.85 13.24 -11.05
N GLN A 25 31.36 12.65 -9.97
CA GLN A 25 31.31 11.21 -9.85
C GLN A 25 30.26 10.74 -10.86
N THR A 26 30.73 10.27 -12.02
CA THR A 26 29.96 9.40 -12.89
C THR A 26 29.58 8.18 -12.07
N LEU A 27 28.38 8.23 -11.47
CA LEU A 27 27.68 7.05 -11.00
C LEU A 27 27.44 6.19 -12.24
N GLU A 28 28.23 5.14 -12.40
CA GLU A 28 27.87 4.04 -13.27
C GLU A 28 26.49 3.58 -12.83
N ALA A 29 25.49 3.87 -13.66
CA ALA A 29 24.15 3.36 -13.49
C ALA A 29 24.25 1.85 -13.55
N GLN A 30 24.34 1.21 -12.37
CA GLN A 30 24.19 -0.22 -12.25
C GLN A 30 22.90 -0.56 -12.98
N SER A 31 23.02 -1.36 -14.05
CA SER A 31 21.90 -1.82 -14.85
C SER A 31 21.01 -2.66 -13.94
N VAL A 32 20.07 -2.01 -13.26
CA VAL A 32 19.08 -2.67 -12.42
C VAL A 32 18.22 -3.47 -13.38
N LYS A 33 18.37 -4.80 -13.36
CA LYS A 33 17.56 -5.70 -14.16
C LYS A 33 16.09 -5.31 -13.93
N PRO A 34 15.32 -5.01 -14.99
CA PRO A 34 13.94 -4.59 -14.84
C PRO A 34 13.16 -5.67 -14.09
N LEU A 35 12.40 -5.24 -13.10
CA LEU A 35 11.67 -6.15 -12.24
C LEU A 35 10.60 -6.90 -13.06
N PRO A 36 10.43 -8.22 -12.88
CA PRO A 36 9.44 -8.97 -13.65
C PRO A 36 8.04 -8.37 -13.50
N LYS A 37 7.31 -8.21 -14.59
CA LYS A 37 5.91 -7.75 -14.54
C LYS A 37 5.04 -8.76 -13.80
N VAL A 38 4.15 -8.29 -12.91
CA VAL A 38 3.12 -9.14 -12.29
C VAL A 38 2.09 -9.51 -13.35
N LEU A 39 1.79 -10.79 -13.53
CA LEU A 39 0.76 -11.28 -14.43
C LEU A 39 -0.48 -11.73 -13.63
N ALA A 40 -1.63 -11.85 -14.30
CA ALA A 40 -2.85 -12.31 -13.64
C ALA A 40 -2.70 -13.67 -12.95
N LYS A 41 -1.91 -14.59 -13.53
CA LYS A 41 -1.60 -15.90 -12.95
C LYS A 41 -0.77 -15.84 -11.67
N ASP A 42 -0.09 -14.73 -11.41
CA ASP A 42 0.74 -14.53 -10.22
C ASP A 42 -0.10 -13.99 -9.04
N VAL A 43 -1.34 -13.55 -9.31
CA VAL A 43 -2.25 -13.05 -8.28
C VAL A 43 -2.99 -14.21 -7.63
N SER A 44 -2.79 -14.41 -6.33
CA SER A 44 -3.57 -15.37 -5.55
C SER A 44 -4.75 -14.68 -4.88
N ILE A 45 -5.92 -15.31 -4.94
CA ILE A 45 -7.19 -14.76 -4.46
C ILE A 45 -7.75 -15.66 -3.37
N HIS A 46 -8.09 -15.08 -2.24
CA HIS A 46 -8.56 -15.79 -1.05
C HIS A 46 -9.80 -15.12 -0.47
N PRO A 47 -10.69 -15.90 0.17
CA PRO A 47 -11.64 -15.33 1.12
C PRO A 47 -10.91 -14.58 2.23
N PHE A 48 -11.54 -13.53 2.74
CA PHE A 48 -10.98 -12.73 3.83
C PHE A 48 -12.09 -12.21 4.74
N THR A 49 -11.89 -12.30 6.05
CA THR A 49 -12.80 -11.69 7.03
C THR A 49 -12.02 -10.86 8.02
N GLY A 50 -12.60 -9.72 8.41
CA GLY A 50 -12.03 -8.88 9.46
C GLY A 50 -11.92 -9.59 10.82
N ASN A 51 -12.71 -10.65 11.06
CA ASN A 51 -12.65 -11.44 12.30
C ASN A 51 -11.44 -12.40 12.37
N ALA A 52 -10.80 -12.70 11.24
CA ALA A 52 -9.66 -13.62 11.15
C ALA A 52 -8.61 -13.05 10.19
N SER A 53 -8.30 -11.75 10.35
CA SER A 53 -7.42 -11.01 9.44
C SER A 53 -5.94 -11.42 9.55
N ASP A 54 -5.61 -12.28 10.50
CA ASP A 54 -4.26 -12.80 10.80
C ASP A 54 -3.95 -14.13 10.12
N ARG A 55 -4.92 -14.75 9.42
CA ARG A 55 -4.73 -16.03 8.71
C ARG A 55 -5.27 -16.02 7.29
N LYS A 56 -4.59 -16.74 6.42
CA LYS A 56 -5.06 -17.02 5.06
C LYS A 56 -6.15 -18.09 5.11
N ILE A 57 -7.29 -17.84 4.47
CA ILE A 57 -8.42 -18.77 4.44
C ILE A 57 -8.35 -19.57 3.13
N ASP A 58 -8.46 -20.90 3.24
CA ASP A 58 -8.59 -21.78 2.07
C ASP A 58 -9.95 -21.53 1.41
N PRO A 59 -10.01 -21.21 0.10
CA PRO A 59 -11.26 -21.11 -0.65
C PRO A 59 -12.16 -22.34 -0.54
N LYS A 60 -11.60 -23.52 -0.22
CA LYS A 60 -12.32 -24.79 -0.07
C LYS A 60 -12.86 -25.02 1.35
N THR A 61 -12.56 -24.15 2.32
CA THR A 61 -13.12 -24.28 3.68
C THR A 61 -14.65 -24.23 3.61
N LYS A 62 -15.32 -25.16 4.29
CA LYS A 62 -16.79 -25.22 4.32
C LYS A 62 -17.37 -23.96 4.96
N GLY A 63 -18.42 -23.41 4.34
CA GLY A 63 -19.17 -22.24 4.86
C GLY A 63 -18.61 -20.88 4.42
N VAL A 64 -17.50 -20.88 3.67
CA VAL A 64 -16.84 -19.68 3.17
C VAL A 64 -17.77 -18.84 2.31
N PHE A 65 -17.65 -17.53 2.51
CA PHE A 65 -18.39 -16.48 1.84
C PHE A 65 -17.70 -16.04 0.53
N ASP A 66 -18.50 -15.69 -0.47
CA ASP A 66 -18.01 -15.37 -1.81
C ASP A 66 -18.79 -14.20 -2.45
N GLU A 67 -18.90 -13.09 -1.73
CA GLU A 67 -19.77 -11.98 -2.15
C GLU A 67 -19.03 -10.87 -2.91
N LEU A 68 -17.80 -10.55 -2.48
CA LEU A 68 -16.95 -9.61 -3.23
C LEU A 68 -16.20 -10.36 -4.34
N ARG A 69 -15.97 -9.69 -5.46
CA ARG A 69 -15.25 -10.23 -6.62
C ARG A 69 -13.89 -9.57 -6.76
N VAL A 70 -12.90 -10.34 -7.21
CA VAL A 70 -11.60 -9.83 -7.61
C VAL A 70 -11.51 -9.86 -9.14
N THR A 71 -11.16 -8.73 -9.75
CA THR A 71 -10.83 -8.64 -11.18
C THR A 71 -9.38 -8.26 -11.32
N VAL A 72 -8.65 -9.00 -12.17
CA VAL A 72 -7.25 -8.74 -12.48
C VAL A 72 -7.11 -8.42 -13.95
N THR A 73 -6.48 -7.29 -14.29
CA THR A 73 -6.21 -6.88 -15.67
C THR A 73 -4.73 -6.61 -15.82
N SER A 74 -4.07 -7.28 -16.77
CA SER A 74 -2.62 -7.20 -16.99
C SER A 74 -2.29 -6.91 -18.46
N THR A 75 -2.62 -5.72 -18.95
CA THR A 75 -2.30 -5.29 -20.34
C THR A 75 -0.96 -4.58 -20.39
N SER A 76 -0.90 -3.30 -20.00
CA SER A 76 0.36 -2.53 -19.83
C SER A 76 0.85 -2.58 -18.38
N GLN A 77 -0.07 -2.41 -17.44
CA GLN A 77 0.15 -2.45 -15.99
C GLN A 77 -0.83 -3.43 -15.36
N THR A 78 -0.50 -3.97 -14.18
CA THR A 78 -1.41 -4.88 -13.48
C THR A 78 -2.33 -4.10 -12.57
N ARG A 79 -3.62 -4.29 -12.75
CA ARG A 79 -4.68 -3.73 -11.91
C ARG A 79 -5.41 -4.86 -11.22
N ILE A 80 -5.56 -4.74 -9.91
CA ILE A 80 -6.33 -5.64 -9.05
C ILE A 80 -7.46 -4.81 -8.46
N ARG A 81 -8.69 -5.18 -8.78
CA ARG A 81 -9.89 -4.55 -8.23
C ARG A 81 -10.62 -5.54 -7.35
N ILE A 82 -10.89 -5.18 -6.10
CA ILE A 82 -11.81 -5.91 -5.22
C ILE A 82 -13.08 -5.09 -5.11
N SER A 83 -14.19 -5.60 -5.61
CA SER A 83 -15.46 -4.86 -5.66
C SER A 83 -16.67 -5.77 -5.50
N GLY A 84 -17.75 -5.23 -4.94
CA GLY A 84 -19.03 -5.93 -4.86
C GLY A 84 -19.99 -5.29 -3.88
N LYS A 85 -21.19 -5.86 -3.82
CA LYS A 85 -22.23 -5.54 -2.86
C LYS A 85 -22.51 -6.80 -2.04
N MET A 86 -22.55 -6.68 -0.72
CA MET A 86 -22.91 -7.79 0.16
C MET A 86 -24.37 -8.17 -0.04
N GLU A 87 -24.62 -9.47 -0.10
CA GLU A 87 -25.95 -10.06 -0.18
C GLU A 87 -26.37 -10.64 1.17
N LYS A 88 -25.42 -11.13 1.98
CA LYS A 88 -25.66 -11.72 3.30
C LYS A 88 -24.98 -10.91 4.39
N GLU A 89 -25.52 -10.98 5.60
CA GLU A 89 -24.96 -10.26 6.77
C GLU A 89 -23.87 -11.04 7.50
N SER A 90 -23.79 -12.36 7.26
CA SER A 90 -22.82 -13.23 7.92
C SER A 90 -22.47 -14.44 7.05
N GLY A 91 -21.27 -14.98 7.30
CA GLY A 91 -20.79 -16.23 6.74
C GLY A 91 -20.47 -17.23 7.83
N SER A 92 -19.97 -18.41 7.47
CA SER A 92 -19.48 -19.38 8.43
C SER A 92 -18.03 -19.73 8.13
N LEU A 93 -17.19 -19.77 9.16
CA LEU A 93 -15.84 -20.27 9.06
C LEU A 93 -15.70 -21.39 10.07
N GLU A 94 -15.52 -22.62 9.58
CA GLU A 94 -15.37 -23.82 10.43
C GLU A 94 -16.57 -24.00 11.39
N GLY A 95 -17.78 -23.69 10.91
CA GLY A 95 -19.01 -23.79 11.68
C GLY A 95 -19.28 -22.62 12.63
N ARG A 96 -18.37 -21.64 12.72
CA ARG A 96 -18.55 -20.44 13.54
C ARG A 96 -19.04 -19.26 12.68
N PRO A 97 -20.01 -18.46 13.16
CA PRO A 97 -20.43 -17.27 12.43
C PRO A 97 -19.30 -16.26 12.36
N VAL A 98 -19.10 -15.67 11.19
CA VAL A 98 -18.15 -14.57 10.96
C VAL A 98 -18.87 -13.40 10.30
N LEU A 99 -18.38 -12.20 10.57
CA LEU A 99 -18.88 -10.94 10.02
C LEU A 99 -17.78 -10.32 9.15
N HIS A 100 -18.06 -9.17 8.54
CA HIS A 100 -17.10 -8.45 7.69
C HIS A 100 -16.49 -9.38 6.64
N LEU A 101 -17.33 -9.83 5.71
CA LEU A 101 -16.98 -10.81 4.70
C LEU A 101 -16.35 -10.11 3.50
N GLY A 102 -15.40 -10.77 2.84
CA GLY A 102 -14.68 -10.13 1.77
C GLY A 102 -13.67 -10.99 1.04
N LYS A 103 -12.72 -10.30 0.39
CA LYS A 103 -11.67 -10.92 -0.43
C LYS A 103 -10.32 -10.30 -0.14
N LEU A 104 -9.31 -11.13 -0.32
CA LEU A 104 -7.90 -10.79 -0.29
C LEU A 104 -7.31 -11.13 -1.66
N ALA A 105 -6.52 -10.23 -2.22
CA ALA A 105 -5.71 -10.47 -3.39
C ALA A 105 -4.24 -10.22 -3.04
N LEU A 106 -3.39 -11.20 -3.29
CA LEU A 106 -1.96 -11.19 -2.97
C LEU A 106 -1.12 -11.35 -4.24
N VAL A 107 0.02 -10.67 -4.29
CA VAL A 107 1.01 -10.74 -5.36
C VAL A 107 2.40 -11.02 -4.80
N PRO A 108 3.31 -11.67 -5.55
CA PRO A 108 4.65 -11.98 -5.08
C PRO A 108 5.40 -10.73 -4.60
N ILE A 109 6.11 -10.87 -3.48
CA ILE A 109 6.84 -9.76 -2.88
C ILE A 109 8.01 -9.30 -3.76
N ALA A 110 8.10 -7.99 -3.96
CA ALA A 110 9.26 -7.31 -4.53
C ALA A 110 9.15 -5.80 -4.27
N GLU A 111 10.27 -5.08 -4.31
CA GLU A 111 10.25 -3.62 -4.25
C GLU A 111 9.57 -3.05 -5.48
N ARG A 112 8.42 -2.40 -5.29
CA ARG A 112 7.52 -1.94 -6.35
C ARG A 112 6.76 -0.72 -5.88
N SER A 113 6.11 -0.05 -6.82
CA SER A 113 5.21 1.04 -6.51
C SER A 113 3.97 1.00 -7.39
N GLY A 114 3.05 1.90 -7.11
CA GLY A 114 1.91 2.12 -7.98
C GLY A 114 0.90 3.06 -7.34
N SER A 115 -0.37 2.87 -7.71
CA SER A 115 -1.45 3.70 -7.21
C SER A 115 -2.57 2.89 -6.56
N LEU A 116 -3.31 3.54 -5.67
CA LEU A 116 -4.40 2.95 -4.90
C LEU A 116 -5.55 3.95 -4.82
N ILE A 117 -6.76 3.52 -5.19
CA ILE A 117 -7.98 4.33 -5.13
C ILE A 117 -9.12 3.48 -4.61
N VAL A 118 -10.07 4.11 -3.91
CA VAL A 118 -11.30 3.45 -3.48
C VAL A 118 -12.52 4.17 -4.06
N GLY A 119 -13.46 3.41 -4.61
CA GLY A 119 -14.75 3.93 -5.11
C GLY A 119 -15.81 4.07 -4.02
N VAL A 120 -15.57 3.45 -2.85
CA VAL A 120 -16.41 3.53 -1.66
C VAL A 120 -15.53 3.86 -0.46
N SER A 121 -15.84 4.93 0.28
CA SER A 121 -15.09 5.31 1.49
C SER A 121 -15.12 4.19 2.53
N SER A 122 -14.04 4.09 3.31
CA SER A 122 -14.10 3.30 4.56
C SER A 122 -15.15 3.89 5.49
N VAL A 123 -16.00 3.03 6.05
CA VAL A 123 -16.99 3.41 7.06
C VAL A 123 -16.79 2.48 8.24
N VAL A 124 -16.64 3.06 9.43
CA VAL A 124 -16.41 2.32 10.69
C VAL A 124 -17.47 1.24 10.82
N ASP A 125 -17.02 0.01 11.08
CA ASP A 125 -17.85 -1.19 11.23
C ASP A 125 -18.79 -1.52 10.07
N VAL A 126 -18.51 -1.00 8.87
CA VAL A 126 -19.29 -1.22 7.66
C VAL A 126 -18.39 -1.72 6.54
N THR A 127 -17.49 -0.87 6.04
CA THR A 127 -16.57 -1.18 4.93
C THR A 127 -15.16 -0.91 5.39
N LYS A 128 -14.31 -1.95 5.39
CA LYS A 128 -12.90 -1.84 5.80
C LYS A 128 -11.99 -2.31 4.67
N TYR A 129 -10.89 -1.60 4.48
CA TYR A 129 -9.81 -1.98 3.58
C TYR A 129 -8.57 -2.33 4.39
N TYR A 130 -7.75 -3.22 3.85
CA TYR A 130 -6.52 -3.65 4.48
C TYR A 130 -5.38 -3.63 3.48
N VAL A 131 -4.19 -3.25 3.95
CA VAL A 131 -2.93 -3.70 3.37
C VAL A 131 -2.47 -4.95 4.08
N VAL A 132 -1.92 -5.90 3.34
CA VAL A 132 -1.60 -7.24 3.85
C VAL A 132 -0.22 -7.67 3.37
N PHE A 133 0.58 -8.21 4.28
CA PHE A 133 1.69 -9.11 3.96
C PHE A 133 1.29 -10.55 4.30
N GLU A 134 1.52 -11.47 3.37
CA GLU A 134 1.59 -12.89 3.70
C GLU A 134 2.99 -13.16 4.24
N VAL A 135 3.05 -13.67 5.47
CA VAL A 135 4.29 -14.11 6.09
C VAL A 135 4.35 -15.64 6.12
N GLU A 136 5.35 -16.21 6.77
CA GLU A 136 5.50 -17.66 6.89
C GLU A 136 4.27 -18.35 7.53
N ASP A 137 4.14 -19.65 7.27
CA ASP A 137 3.06 -20.49 7.80
C ASP A 137 1.63 -20.03 7.49
N GLN A 138 1.42 -19.39 6.33
CA GLN A 138 0.11 -18.91 5.87
C GLN A 138 -0.52 -17.84 6.80
N LYS A 139 0.30 -17.22 7.65
CA LYS A 139 -0.12 -16.10 8.50
C LYS A 139 -0.16 -14.81 7.68
N LEU A 140 -1.03 -13.91 8.10
CA LEU A 140 -1.17 -12.59 7.50
C LEU A 140 -0.78 -11.54 8.54
N SER A 141 0.06 -10.60 8.13
CA SER A 141 0.21 -9.32 8.79
C SER A 141 -0.67 -8.32 8.06
N ALA A 142 -1.84 -8.03 8.62
CA ALA A 142 -2.85 -7.16 8.00
C ALA A 142 -3.04 -5.90 8.85
N LYS A 143 -3.09 -4.74 8.17
CA LYS A 143 -3.40 -3.45 8.81
C LYS A 143 -4.60 -2.83 8.12
N THR A 144 -5.61 -2.44 8.89
CA THR A 144 -6.73 -1.65 8.39
C THR A 144 -6.24 -0.27 7.96
N ILE A 145 -6.70 0.18 6.79
CA ILE A 145 -6.38 1.51 6.24
C ILE A 145 -7.67 2.30 6.05
N THR A 146 -7.59 3.61 6.22
CA THR A 146 -8.71 4.53 5.96
C THR A 146 -8.39 5.33 4.71
N LEU A 147 -9.16 5.14 3.64
CA LEU A 147 -8.98 5.83 2.37
C LEU A 147 -10.23 6.63 2.03
N ASP A 148 -10.00 7.86 1.60
CA ASP A 148 -11.05 8.75 1.11
C ASP A 148 -11.46 8.33 -0.31
N LYS A 149 -12.77 8.34 -0.57
CA LYS A 149 -13.35 8.01 -1.87
C LYS A 149 -12.77 8.91 -2.97
N ASP A 150 -12.47 8.27 -4.10
CA ASP A 150 -11.98 8.88 -5.34
C ASP A 150 -10.66 9.66 -5.19
N VAL A 151 -9.95 9.50 -4.06
CA VAL A 151 -8.60 10.05 -3.88
C VAL A 151 -7.56 9.06 -4.39
N ASN A 152 -6.66 9.53 -5.25
CA ASN A 152 -5.56 8.74 -5.77
C ASN A 152 -4.36 8.78 -4.81
N TYR A 153 -4.10 7.66 -4.15
CA TYR A 153 -2.93 7.46 -3.30
C TYR A 153 -1.82 6.81 -4.11
N THR A 154 -0.57 7.15 -3.80
CA THR A 154 0.57 6.36 -4.26
C THR A 154 0.96 5.36 -3.18
N TRP A 155 1.57 4.26 -3.58
CA TRP A 155 2.12 3.29 -2.64
C TRP A 155 3.47 2.78 -3.09
N ALA A 156 4.25 2.27 -2.14
CA ALA A 156 5.51 1.60 -2.41
C ALA A 156 5.75 0.45 -1.43
N ILE A 157 6.28 -0.66 -1.94
CA ILE A 157 7.01 -1.67 -1.18
C ILE A 157 8.49 -1.31 -1.27
N VAL A 158 9.14 -1.10 -0.12
CA VAL A 158 10.58 -0.82 -0.04
C VAL A 158 11.25 -1.78 0.94
N LYS A 159 12.51 -2.11 0.69
CA LYS A 159 13.36 -2.78 1.67
C LYS A 159 14.09 -1.74 2.51
N LYS A 160 13.98 -1.87 3.83
CA LYS A 160 14.69 -1.01 4.77
C LYS A 160 14.96 -1.76 6.06
N ASP A 161 16.20 -1.71 6.54
CA ASP A 161 16.60 -2.26 7.84
C ASP A 161 16.19 -3.75 8.03
N GLY A 162 16.35 -4.57 6.98
CA GLY A 162 16.00 -6.00 6.98
C GLY A 162 14.50 -6.30 6.98
N LYS A 163 13.66 -5.32 6.60
CA LYS A 163 12.21 -5.42 6.54
C LYS A 163 11.70 -5.00 5.17
N PHE A 164 10.58 -5.58 4.76
CA PHE A 164 9.72 -4.95 3.77
C PHE A 164 8.77 -3.97 4.47
N GLU A 165 8.62 -2.78 3.90
CA GLU A 165 7.64 -1.79 4.31
C GLU A 165 6.68 -1.50 3.16
N PHE A 166 5.38 -1.69 3.38
CA PHE A 166 4.33 -1.21 2.49
C PHE A 166 3.89 0.16 3.01
N LYS A 167 4.21 1.19 2.23
CA LYS A 167 3.85 2.58 2.51
C LYS A 167 2.76 3.06 1.56
N ILE A 168 1.78 3.78 2.09
CA ILE A 168 0.79 4.52 1.32
C ILE A 168 1.03 6.01 1.55
N PHE A 169 0.99 6.80 0.49
CA PHE A 169 1.26 8.23 0.52
C PHE A 169 0.09 9.04 -0.04
N LEU A 170 -0.05 10.26 0.47
CA LEU A 170 -0.88 11.32 -0.10
C LEU A 170 0.02 12.51 -0.39
N GLY A 171 0.39 12.68 -1.67
CA GLY A 171 1.53 13.53 -2.04
C GLY A 171 2.82 12.99 -1.40
N ASP A 172 3.60 13.87 -0.78
CA ASP A 172 4.87 13.50 -0.12
C ASP A 172 4.70 12.98 1.32
N LYS A 173 3.46 12.95 1.83
CA LYS A 173 3.17 12.53 3.20
C LYS A 173 2.87 11.04 3.25
N VAL A 174 3.59 10.31 4.09
CA VAL A 174 3.24 8.94 4.46
C VAL A 174 1.92 8.96 5.24
N LYS A 175 0.89 8.34 4.68
CA LYS A 175 -0.43 8.19 5.31
C LYS A 175 -0.49 6.92 6.15
N GLU A 176 -0.01 5.80 5.61
CA GLU A 176 0.00 4.51 6.30
C GLU A 176 1.30 3.76 6.06
N THR A 177 1.66 2.90 7.01
CA THR A 177 2.77 1.95 6.88
C THR A 177 2.44 0.65 7.62
N ILE A 178 2.79 -0.48 6.99
CA ILE A 178 2.92 -1.79 7.61
C ILE A 178 4.30 -2.35 7.27
N SER A 179 4.91 -3.08 8.19
CA SER A 179 6.24 -3.66 8.02
C SER A 179 6.28 -5.10 8.48
N ALA A 180 7.10 -5.93 7.82
CA ALA A 180 7.40 -7.29 8.24
C ALA A 180 8.86 -7.66 7.91
N PRO A 181 9.50 -8.58 8.66
CA PRO A 181 10.86 -9.03 8.38
C PRO A 181 10.99 -9.57 6.94
N GLU A 182 12.02 -9.13 6.21
CA GLU A 182 12.21 -9.46 4.79
C GLU A 182 12.21 -10.97 4.54
N ASN A 183 12.88 -11.71 5.41
CA ASN A 183 13.02 -13.16 5.32
C ASN A 183 11.70 -13.93 5.56
N GLN A 184 10.67 -13.28 6.08
CA GLN A 184 9.37 -13.92 6.37
C GLN A 184 8.31 -13.60 5.33
N VAL A 185 8.43 -12.50 4.58
CA VAL A 185 7.38 -12.06 3.65
C VAL A 185 7.44 -12.86 2.35
N LYS A 186 6.31 -13.43 1.97
CA LYS A 186 6.14 -14.18 0.71
C LYS A 186 5.43 -13.36 -0.36
N SER A 187 4.41 -12.62 0.05
CA SER A 187 3.55 -11.85 -0.84
C SER A 187 3.01 -10.62 -0.14
N PHE A 188 2.53 -9.65 -0.91
CA PHE A 188 1.82 -8.48 -0.40
C PHE A 188 0.51 -8.29 -1.15
N GLY A 189 -0.40 -7.50 -0.61
CA GLY A 189 -1.64 -7.24 -1.30
C GLY A 189 -2.60 -6.36 -0.54
N VAL A 190 -3.85 -6.41 -0.98
CA VAL A 190 -4.96 -5.66 -0.40
C VAL A 190 -6.14 -6.59 -0.12
N ALA A 191 -6.89 -6.26 0.91
CA ALA A 191 -8.17 -6.88 1.17
C ALA A 191 -9.27 -5.84 1.34
N ALA A 192 -10.51 -6.23 1.06
CA ALA A 192 -11.69 -5.46 1.34
C ALA A 192 -12.73 -6.35 2.02
N VAL A 193 -13.46 -5.80 2.98
CA VAL A 193 -14.56 -6.47 3.68
C VAL A 193 -15.75 -5.55 3.85
N CYS A 194 -16.94 -6.13 3.86
CA CYS A 194 -18.20 -5.46 4.14
C CYS A 194 -18.99 -6.23 5.20
N ARG A 195 -19.70 -5.52 6.08
CA ARG A 195 -20.44 -6.13 7.18
C ARG A 195 -21.89 -6.49 6.83
N TRP A 196 -22.68 -5.52 6.38
CA TRP A 196 -24.13 -5.71 6.25
C TRP A 196 -24.55 -5.93 4.80
N ALA A 197 -25.63 -6.69 4.62
CA ALA A 197 -26.30 -6.80 3.35
C ALA A 197 -26.62 -5.40 2.80
N GLY A 198 -26.33 -5.18 1.52
CA GLY A 198 -26.48 -3.87 0.89
C GLY A 198 -25.22 -3.01 0.87
N ASN A 199 -24.27 -3.22 1.78
CA ASN A 199 -23.01 -2.46 1.78
C ASN A 199 -22.10 -2.85 0.63
N GLN A 200 -21.26 -1.91 0.21
CA GLN A 200 -20.37 -2.07 -0.94
C GLN A 200 -18.92 -1.83 -0.54
N ALA A 201 -18.03 -2.47 -1.29
CA ALA A 201 -16.61 -2.20 -1.29
C ALA A 201 -16.17 -2.00 -2.74
N ASP A 202 -15.20 -1.11 -2.94
CA ASP A 202 -14.51 -0.96 -4.21
C ASP A 202 -13.11 -0.40 -3.95
N ILE A 203 -12.09 -1.23 -4.12
CA ILE A 203 -10.68 -0.86 -4.01
C ILE A 203 -9.95 -1.30 -5.27
N ASN A 204 -9.12 -0.42 -5.82
CA ASN A 204 -8.35 -0.65 -7.03
C ASN A 204 -6.88 -0.39 -6.76
N LEU A 205 -6.07 -1.45 -6.78
CA LEU A 205 -4.63 -1.43 -6.66
C LEU A 205 -4.01 -1.57 -8.06
N LYS A 206 -3.26 -0.56 -8.47
CA LYS A 206 -2.47 -0.56 -9.69
C LYS A 206 -1.00 -0.78 -9.33
N ILE A 207 -0.34 -1.71 -10.03
CA ILE A 207 1.08 -2.06 -9.88
C ILE A 207 1.82 -1.63 -11.14
N ASP A 208 2.89 -0.86 -10.95
CA ASP A 208 3.79 -0.39 -12.00
C ASP A 208 5.01 -1.32 -12.18
#